data_AF-A0A429M6P4-F1
#
_entry.id   AF-A0A429M6P4-F1
#
_cell.length_a   1.000
_cell.length_b   1.000
_cell.length_c   1.000
_cell.angle_alpha   90.00
_cell.angle_beta   90.00
_cell.angle_gamma   90.00
#
_symmetry.space_group_name_H-M   'P 1'
#
loop_
_entity.id
_entity.type
_entity.pdbx_description
1 polymer ?
#
loop_
_entity_poly.entity_id
_entity_poly.type
_entity_poly.pdbx_seq_one_letter_code
_entity_poly.pdbx_strand_id
1 'polypeptide(L)'
;TNWRLTICIMVFLPVIGILVRKASKRMRKLSMQVQDTMGDVNHVVQESINGNAVVKSFAGEESEQERFYKSSEENLKRGLKMVIVQNLNSPVVQVVMACAMALIVWLALRPQILGNTTAGEFVAYITAAGLLSKPVKNLTDVNEKLQRGLAAA
;
A
#
# COMPACT_ATOMS: atom_id res chain seq x y z
N THR A 1 -9.78 -3.73 35.41
CA THR A 1 -9.98 -3.97 33.96
C THR A 1 -11.12 -3.12 33.43
N ASN A 2 -10.79 -1.98 32.82
CA ASN A 2 -11.75 -0.91 32.52
C ASN A 2 -12.40 -1.13 31.13
N TRP A 3 -13.58 -1.78 31.11
CA TRP A 3 -14.36 -2.11 29.91
C TRP A 3 -14.67 -0.91 28.99
N ARG A 4 -14.67 0.31 29.55
CA ARG A 4 -14.84 1.56 28.79
C ARG A 4 -13.69 1.82 27.81
N LEU A 5 -12.47 1.42 28.18
CA LEU A 5 -11.29 1.50 27.30
C LEU A 5 -11.30 0.41 26.23
N THR A 6 -11.77 -0.79 26.56
CA THR A 6 -11.94 -1.89 25.59
C THR A 6 -12.93 -1.52 24.49
N ILE A 7 -14.07 -0.91 24.84
CA ILE A 7 -15.06 -0.43 23.86
C ILE A 7 -14.47 0.66 22.95
N CYS A 8 -13.65 1.57 23.49
CA CYS A 8 -12.96 2.56 22.65
C CYS A 8 -12.08 1.89 21.60
N ILE A 9 -11.23 0.92 21.98
CA ILE A 9 -10.38 0.18 21.04
C ILE A 9 -11.23 -0.56 19.99
N MET A 10 -12.36 -1.14 20.41
CA MET A 10 -13.28 -1.85 19.52
C MET A 10 -13.89 -0.93 18.43
N VAL A 11 -14.09 0.36 18.73
CA VAL A 11 -14.56 1.36 17.77
C VAL A 11 -13.46 1.80 16.79
N PHE A 12 -12.19 1.79 17.20
CA PHE A 12 -11.06 2.11 16.30
C PHE A 12 -10.71 0.97 15.33
N LEU A 13 -11.00 -0.26 15.70
CA LEU A 13 -10.76 -1.46 14.90
C LEU A 13 -11.41 -1.41 13.50
N PRO A 14 -12.71 -1.07 13.33
CA PRO A 14 -13.31 -0.92 12.01
C PRO A 14 -12.73 0.26 11.22
N VAL A 15 -12.34 1.35 11.88
CA VAL A 15 -11.72 2.52 11.21
C VAL A 15 -10.38 2.14 10.60
N ILE A 16 -9.52 1.46 11.36
CA ILE A 16 -8.23 0.94 10.88
C ILE A 16 -8.46 -0.06 9.75
N GLY A 17 -9.42 -0.98 9.92
CA GLY A 17 -9.76 -1.98 8.90
C GLY A 17 -10.20 -1.36 7.56
N ILE A 18 -11.04 -0.33 7.58
CA ILE A 18 -11.50 0.38 6.37
C ILE A 18 -10.32 1.05 5.67
N LEU A 19 -9.40 1.67 6.42
CA LEU A 19 -8.26 2.39 5.85
C LEU A 19 -7.26 1.44 5.21
N VAL A 20 -6.93 0.35 5.89
CA VAL A 20 -6.10 -0.73 5.33
C VAL A 20 -6.75 -1.32 4.07
N ARG A 21 -8.07 -1.55 4.09
CA ARG A 21 -8.81 -2.08 2.92
C ARG A 21 -8.75 -1.12 1.72
N LYS A 22 -8.92 0.19 1.94
CA LYS A 22 -8.88 1.20 0.88
C LYS A 22 -7.49 1.32 0.27
N ALA A 23 -6.45 1.35 1.11
CA ALA A 23 -5.05 1.31 0.69
C ALA A 23 -4.75 0.07 -0.15
N SER A 24 -5.14 -1.11 0.34
CA SER A 24 -4.94 -2.40 -0.32
C SER A 24 -5.62 -2.44 -1.70
N LYS A 25 -6.86 -1.96 -1.82
CA LYS A 25 -7.59 -1.94 -3.10
C LYS A 25 -6.92 -1.00 -4.12
N ARG A 26 -6.42 0.15 -3.68
CA ARG A 26 -5.71 1.10 -4.55
C ARG A 26 -4.41 0.50 -5.06
N MET A 27 -3.65 -0.15 -4.19
CA MET A 27 -2.40 -0.83 -4.53
C MET A 27 -2.61 -1.91 -5.58
N ARG A 28 -3.56 -2.83 -5.37
CA ARG A 28 -3.88 -3.90 -6.33
C ARG A 28 -4.15 -3.35 -7.74
N LYS A 29 -4.91 -2.26 -7.83
CA LYS A 29 -5.23 -1.62 -9.13
C LYS A 29 -3.99 -1.10 -9.84
N LEU A 30 -3.03 -0.52 -9.11
CA LEU A 30 -1.78 -0.03 -9.70
C LEU A 30 -0.85 -1.16 -10.12
N SER A 31 -0.75 -2.23 -9.31
CA SER A 31 0.04 -3.42 -9.67
C SER A 31 -0.44 -4.04 -10.99
N MET A 32 -1.76 -4.21 -11.14
CA MET A 32 -2.33 -4.72 -12.39
C MET A 32 -1.99 -3.84 -13.58
N GLN A 33 -2.09 -2.51 -13.45
CA GLN A 33 -1.76 -1.58 -14.54
C GLN A 33 -0.30 -1.64 -14.99
N VAL A 34 0.65 -1.90 -14.06
CA VAL A 34 2.07 -2.07 -14.40
C VAL A 34 2.29 -3.39 -15.13
N GLN A 35 1.61 -4.46 -14.72
CA GLN A 35 1.70 -5.75 -15.41
C GLN A 35 1.07 -5.73 -16.79
N ASP A 36 -0.07 -5.06 -16.96
CA ASP A 36 -0.69 -4.87 -18.27
C ASP A 36 0.31 -4.21 -19.23
N THR A 37 0.96 -3.10 -18.82
CA THR A 37 1.98 -2.43 -19.65
C THR A 37 3.24 -3.25 -19.86
N MET A 38 3.62 -4.12 -18.90
CA MET A 38 4.72 -5.05 -19.09
C MET A 38 4.38 -6.13 -20.12
N GLY A 39 3.10 -6.53 -20.19
CA GLY A 39 2.58 -7.40 -21.25
C GLY A 39 2.75 -6.78 -22.63
N ASP A 40 2.45 -5.48 -22.78
CA ASP A 40 2.64 -4.74 -24.04
C ASP A 40 4.12 -4.69 -24.44
N VAL A 41 5.04 -4.43 -23.50
CA VAL A 41 6.49 -4.46 -23.76
C VAL A 41 6.92 -5.85 -24.22
N ASN A 42 6.46 -6.90 -23.54
CA ASN A 42 6.81 -8.28 -23.89
C ASN A 42 6.25 -8.68 -25.26
N HIS A 43 5.05 -8.20 -25.61
CA HIS A 43 4.45 -8.40 -26.93
C HIS A 43 5.31 -7.79 -28.04
N VAL A 44 5.77 -6.54 -27.87
CA VAL A 44 6.66 -5.89 -28.84
C VAL A 44 7.95 -6.67 -29.01
N VAL A 45 8.58 -7.10 -27.90
CA VAL A 45 9.81 -7.91 -27.96
C VAL A 45 9.58 -9.24 -28.68
N GLN A 46 8.48 -9.93 -28.39
CA GLN A 46 8.16 -11.22 -28.97
C GLN A 46 7.86 -11.12 -30.47
N GLU A 47 7.18 -10.05 -30.91
CA GLU A 47 6.96 -9.75 -32.33
C GLU A 47 8.27 -9.43 -33.05
N SER A 48 9.15 -8.62 -32.46
CA SER A 48 10.46 -8.30 -33.04
C SER A 48 11.38 -9.53 -33.14
N ILE A 49 11.35 -10.43 -32.16
CA ILE A 49 12.14 -11.67 -32.19
C ILE A 49 11.61 -12.63 -33.26
N ASN A 50 10.29 -12.87 -33.28
CA ASN A 50 9.66 -13.76 -34.26
C ASN A 50 9.76 -13.21 -35.70
N GLY A 51 9.67 -11.89 -35.85
CA GLY A 51 9.74 -11.15 -37.10
C GLY A 51 11.14 -10.67 -37.48
N ASN A 52 12.21 -11.08 -36.79
CA ASN A 52 13.56 -10.53 -36.96
C ASN A 52 14.07 -10.56 -38.41
N ALA A 53 13.77 -11.64 -39.15
CA ALA A 53 14.13 -11.73 -40.57
C ALA A 53 13.39 -10.69 -41.43
N VAL A 54 12.12 -10.41 -41.12
CA VAL A 54 11.30 -9.40 -41.79
C VAL A 54 11.81 -8.00 -41.45
N VAL A 55 12.05 -7.71 -40.16
CA VAL A 55 12.58 -6.40 -39.71
C VAL A 55 13.89 -6.08 -40.42
N LYS A 56 14.82 -7.03 -40.51
CA LYS A 56 16.09 -6.86 -41.23
C LYS A 56 15.91 -6.74 -42.75
N SER A 57 15.01 -7.52 -43.34
CA SER A 57 14.74 -7.46 -44.78
C SER A 57 14.16 -6.11 -45.23
N PHE A 58 13.47 -5.40 -44.34
CA PHE A 58 12.88 -4.08 -44.61
C PHE A 58 13.68 -2.93 -43.96
N ALA A 59 14.85 -3.19 -43.35
CA ALA A 59 15.63 -2.21 -42.60
C ALA A 59 14.79 -1.43 -41.54
N GLY A 60 13.84 -2.11 -40.90
CA GLY A 60 12.86 -1.53 -39.97
C GLY A 60 13.33 -1.44 -38.52
N GLU A 61 14.63 -1.54 -38.26
CA GLU A 61 15.19 -1.62 -36.89
C GLU A 61 14.91 -0.37 -36.06
N GLU A 62 15.04 0.83 -36.65
CA GLU A 62 14.72 2.09 -35.95
C GLU A 62 13.24 2.17 -35.56
N SER A 63 12.34 1.74 -36.44
CA SER A 63 10.90 1.76 -36.19
C SER A 63 10.51 0.86 -35.01
N GLU A 64 11.10 -0.35 -34.92
CA GLU A 64 10.83 -1.23 -33.79
C GLU A 64 11.53 -0.80 -32.50
N GLN A 65 12.66 -0.13 -32.61
CA GLN A 65 13.32 0.49 -31.46
C GLN A 65 12.46 1.62 -30.89
N GLU A 66 11.86 2.46 -31.73
CA GLU A 66 10.93 3.50 -31.30
C GLU A 66 9.67 2.91 -30.65
N ARG A 67 9.10 1.84 -31.24
CA ARG A 67 7.93 1.15 -30.69
C ARG A 67 8.22 0.53 -29.33
N PHE A 68 9.37 -0.12 -29.17
CA PHE A 68 9.83 -0.65 -27.89
C PHE A 68 10.06 0.46 -26.86
N TYR A 69 10.67 1.57 -27.27
CA TYR A 69 10.94 2.70 -26.40
C TYR A 69 9.64 3.30 -25.85
N LYS A 70 8.64 3.51 -26.70
CA LYS A 70 7.32 4.02 -26.30
C LYS A 70 6.63 3.11 -25.30
N SER A 71 6.60 1.80 -25.56
CA SER A 71 5.99 0.82 -24.65
C SER A 71 6.72 0.74 -23.31
N SER A 72 8.06 0.82 -23.34
CA SER A 72 8.90 0.85 -22.14
C SER A 72 8.71 2.13 -21.32
N GLU A 73 8.55 3.29 -21.98
CA GLU A 73 8.28 4.56 -21.32
C GLU A 73 6.91 4.55 -20.61
N GLU A 74 5.88 3.98 -21.26
CA GLU A 74 4.57 3.81 -20.63
C GLU A 74 4.66 2.91 -19.40
N ASN A 75 5.36 1.78 -19.49
CA ASN A 75 5.60 0.89 -18.36
C ASN A 75 6.36 1.61 -17.23
N LEU A 76 7.40 2.39 -17.56
CA LEU A 76 8.15 3.20 -16.60
C LEU A 76 7.25 4.20 -15.89
N LYS A 77 6.40 4.93 -16.63
CA LYS A 77 5.48 5.93 -16.08
C LYS A 77 4.46 5.29 -15.13
N ARG A 78 3.94 4.11 -15.45
CA ARG A 78 3.06 3.33 -14.56
C ARG A 78 3.81 2.84 -13.34
N GLY A 79 5.02 2.32 -13.52
CA GLY A 79 5.91 1.85 -12.44
C GLY A 79 6.24 2.95 -11.45
N LEU A 80 6.63 4.14 -11.92
CA LEU A 80 6.87 5.31 -11.07
C LEU A 80 5.62 5.71 -10.29
N LYS A 81 4.44 5.70 -10.92
CA LYS A 81 3.17 6.00 -10.22
C LYS A 81 2.88 4.98 -9.12
N MET A 82 3.19 3.72 -9.34
CA MET A 82 3.08 2.66 -8.33
C MET A 82 4.05 2.91 -7.16
N VAL A 83 5.32 3.21 -7.44
CA VAL A 83 6.34 3.52 -6.43
C VAL A 83 5.93 4.72 -5.59
N ILE A 84 5.41 5.79 -6.20
CA ILE A 84 4.90 6.97 -5.49
C ILE A 84 3.78 6.55 -4.52
N VAL A 85 2.80 5.77 -4.98
CA VAL A 85 1.68 5.34 -4.14
C VAL A 85 2.14 4.44 -3.01
N GLN A 86 3.11 3.55 -3.23
CA GLN A 86 3.69 2.72 -2.18
C GLN A 86 4.40 3.54 -1.11
N ASN A 87 5.23 4.50 -1.54
CA ASN A 87 5.93 5.38 -0.61
C ASN A 87 4.98 6.30 0.15
N LEU A 88 3.84 6.68 -0.43
CA LEU A 88 2.79 7.46 0.25
C LEU A 88 1.92 6.63 1.19
N ASN A 89 1.77 5.32 0.94
CA ASN A 89 0.87 4.47 1.71
C ASN A 89 1.29 4.35 3.19
N SER A 90 2.59 4.14 3.44
CA SER A 90 3.14 4.05 4.80
C SER A 90 2.95 5.35 5.63
N PRO A 91 3.33 6.54 5.13
CA PRO A 91 3.05 7.81 5.81
C PRO A 91 1.56 8.07 6.04
N VAL A 92 0.69 7.75 5.07
CA VAL A 92 -0.76 7.94 5.21
C VAL A 92 -1.31 7.08 6.35
N VAL A 93 -0.91 5.81 6.44
CA VAL A 93 -1.28 4.92 7.54
C VAL A 93 -0.74 5.44 8.86
N GLN A 94 0.49 5.97 8.90
CA GLN A 94 1.06 6.57 10.12
C GLN A 94 0.28 7.79 10.59
N VAL A 95 -0.12 8.70 9.71
CA VAL A 95 -0.94 9.87 10.05
C VAL A 95 -2.28 9.45 10.61
N VAL A 96 -2.94 8.46 9.99
CA VAL A 96 -4.17 7.87 10.50
C VAL A 96 -3.99 7.30 11.91
N MET A 97 -2.94 6.53 12.13
CA MET A 97 -2.63 5.94 13.43
C MET A 97 -2.34 7.02 14.47
N ALA A 98 -1.62 8.08 14.10
CA ALA A 98 -1.38 9.22 14.97
C ALA A 98 -2.67 9.95 15.33
N CYS A 99 -3.60 10.16 14.38
CA CYS A 99 -4.92 10.74 14.65
C CYS A 99 -5.77 9.85 15.55
N ALA A 100 -5.78 8.53 15.31
CA ALA A 100 -6.47 7.57 16.15
C ALA A 100 -5.92 7.57 17.59
N MET A 101 -4.59 7.57 17.72
CA MET A 101 -3.91 7.67 19.00
C MET A 101 -4.23 8.98 19.73
N ALA A 102 -4.21 10.11 19.00
CA ALA A 102 -4.57 11.41 19.56
C ALA A 102 -6.02 11.42 20.09
N LEU A 103 -6.96 10.83 19.36
CA LEU A 103 -8.35 10.68 19.82
C LEU A 103 -8.47 9.77 21.04
N ILE A 104 -7.74 8.65 21.07
CA ILE A 104 -7.71 7.73 22.22
C ILE A 104 -7.17 8.46 23.45
N VAL A 105 -6.05 9.17 23.33
CA VAL A 105 -5.45 9.94 24.42
C VAL A 105 -6.42 11.02 24.90
N TRP A 106 -7.05 11.75 23.98
CA TRP A 106 -8.02 12.80 24.30
C TRP A 106 -9.24 12.25 25.05
N LEU A 107 -9.79 11.12 24.62
CA LEU A 107 -10.89 10.43 25.31
C LEU A 107 -10.46 9.92 26.68
N ALA A 108 -9.29 9.29 26.77
CA ALA A 108 -8.78 8.70 27.99
C ALA A 108 -8.45 9.77 29.06
N LEU A 109 -8.14 11.01 28.66
CA LEU A 109 -7.92 12.14 29.56
C LEU A 109 -9.23 12.73 30.14
N ARG A 110 -10.41 12.25 29.72
CA ARG A 110 -11.69 12.71 30.26
C ARG A 110 -11.93 12.14 31.66
N PRO A 111 -12.30 12.97 32.65
CA PRO A 111 -12.52 12.53 34.03
C PRO A 111 -13.61 11.45 34.17
N GLN A 112 -14.59 11.42 33.25
CA GLN A 112 -15.62 10.36 33.24
C GLN A 112 -15.10 8.97 32.85
N ILE A 113 -13.99 8.91 32.11
CA ILE A 113 -13.35 7.66 31.66
C ILE A 113 -12.23 7.27 32.63
N LEU A 114 -11.52 8.26 33.18
CA LEU A 114 -10.43 8.07 34.13
C LEU A 114 -10.92 7.36 35.39
N GLY A 115 -12.06 7.76 35.99
CA GLY A 115 -12.63 7.08 37.15
C GLY A 115 -11.58 6.74 38.22
N ASN A 116 -11.44 5.45 38.56
CA ASN A 116 -10.43 4.93 39.50
C ASN A 116 -9.14 4.40 38.82
N THR A 117 -8.88 4.77 37.56
CA THR A 117 -7.72 4.28 36.80
C THR A 117 -6.45 4.93 37.32
N THR A 118 -5.45 4.12 37.66
CA THR A 118 -4.16 4.63 38.12
C THR A 118 -3.31 5.16 36.96
N ALA A 119 -2.37 6.07 37.25
CA ALA A 119 -1.44 6.58 36.22
C ALA A 119 -0.65 5.45 35.53
N GLY A 120 -0.34 4.37 36.25
CA GLY A 120 0.32 3.18 35.70
C GLY A 120 -0.53 2.43 34.67
N GLU A 121 -1.82 2.23 34.95
CA GLU A 121 -2.75 1.62 33.99
C GLU A 121 -2.92 2.49 32.74
N PHE A 122 -2.96 3.82 32.88
CA PHE A 122 -3.05 4.75 31.75
C PHE A 122 -1.82 4.66 30.83
N VAL A 123 -0.61 4.68 31.41
CA VAL A 123 0.64 4.54 30.65
C VAL A 123 0.72 3.16 29.97
N ALA A 124 0.29 2.10 30.65
CA ALA A 124 0.24 0.75 30.06
C ALA A 124 -0.71 0.69 28.84
N TYR A 125 -1.85 1.37 28.91
CA TYR A 125 -2.81 1.45 27.79
C TYR A 125 -2.25 2.20 26.57
N ILE A 126 -1.64 3.37 26.78
CA ILE A 126 -1.01 4.13 25.70
C ILE A 126 0.14 3.32 25.09
N THR A 127 0.93 2.65 25.92
CA THR A 127 2.04 1.81 25.46
C THR A 127 1.52 0.64 24.60
N ALA A 128 0.46 -0.05 25.05
CA ALA A 128 -0.16 -1.14 24.30
C ALA A 128 -0.77 -0.65 22.96
N ALA A 129 -1.44 0.50 22.96
CA ALA A 129 -1.97 1.11 21.73
C ALA A 129 -0.85 1.53 20.76
N GLY A 130 0.25 2.06 21.28
CA GLY A 130 1.45 2.40 20.49
C GLY A 130 2.07 1.17 19.83
N LEU A 131 2.12 0.05 20.56
CA LEU A 131 2.63 -1.24 20.06
C LEU A 131 1.81 -1.80 18.90
N LEU A 132 0.52 -1.46 18.77
CA LEU A 132 -0.33 -1.88 17.64
C LEU A 132 0.07 -1.21 16.31
N SER A 133 0.78 -0.08 16.35
CA SER A 133 1.23 0.62 15.14
C SER A 133 2.19 -0.23 14.30
N LYS A 134 3.05 -1.03 14.96
CA LYS A 134 4.05 -1.89 14.31
C LYS A 134 3.44 -3.07 13.55
N PRO A 135 2.56 -3.92 14.14
CA PRO A 135 1.92 -5.01 13.41
C PRO A 135 0.96 -4.53 12.31
N VAL A 136 0.25 -3.40 12.50
CA VAL A 136 -0.62 -2.83 11.44
C VAL A 136 0.21 -2.38 10.23
N LYS A 137 1.36 -1.74 10.46
CA LYS A 137 2.32 -1.40 9.41
C LYS A 137 2.85 -2.65 8.71
N ASN A 138 3.34 -3.63 9.47
CA ASN A 138 3.84 -4.89 8.92
C ASN A 138 2.79 -5.63 8.09
N LEU A 139 1.53 -5.65 8.52
CA LEU A 139 0.45 -6.29 7.78
C LEU A 139 0.18 -5.56 6.45
N THR A 140 0.29 -4.23 6.44
CA THR A 140 0.16 -3.40 5.24
C THR A 140 1.30 -3.67 4.26
N ASP A 141 2.55 -3.71 4.75
CA ASP A 141 3.76 -3.95 3.94
C ASP A 141 3.82 -5.40 3.40
N VAL A 142 3.36 -6.39 4.18
CA VAL A 142 3.31 -7.80 3.75
C VAL A 142 2.20 -8.02 2.73
N ASN A 143 1.03 -7.40 2.91
CA ASN A 143 -0.05 -7.45 1.94
C ASN A 143 0.38 -6.86 0.58
N GLU A 144 1.27 -5.86 0.60
CA GLU A 144 1.90 -5.28 -0.58
C GLU A 144 2.76 -6.30 -1.35
N LYS A 145 3.60 -7.06 -0.65
CA LYS A 145 4.45 -8.11 -1.25
C LYS A 145 3.62 -9.28 -1.78
N LEU A 146 2.62 -9.71 -1.02
CA LEU A 146 1.72 -10.80 -1.42
C LEU A 146 0.92 -10.45 -2.68
N GLN A 147 0.40 -9.21 -2.78
CA GLN A 147 -0.35 -8.79 -3.96
C GLN A 147 0.52 -8.67 -5.21
N ARG A 148 1.80 -8.26 -5.08
CA ARG A 148 2.74 -8.31 -6.19
C ARG A 148 3.01 -9.75 -6.64
N GLY A 149 3.19 -10.68 -5.70
CA GLY A 149 3.40 -12.09 -6.01
C GLY A 149 2.19 -12.75 -6.68
N LEU A 150 0.98 -12.46 -6.20
CA LEU A 150 -0.27 -12.98 -6.78
C LEU A 150 -0.61 -12.40 -8.16
N ALA A 151 -0.16 -11.17 -8.45
CA ALA A 151 -0.41 -10.57 -9.74
C ALA A 151 0.64 -11.02 -10.77
N ALA A 152 1.84 -11.41 -10.31
CA ALA A 152 2.91 -11.94 -11.17
C ALA A 152 2.73 -13.43 -11.52
N ALA A 153 1.75 -14.10 -10.91
CA ALA A 153 1.33 -15.48 -11.18
C ALA A 153 0.07 -15.47 -12.07
#